data_AF-A2ES09-F1
#
_entry.id   AF-A2ES09-F1
#
_cell.length_a   1.000
_cell.length_b   1.000
_cell.length_c   1.000
_cell.angle_alpha   90.00
_cell.angle_beta   90.00
_cell.angle_gamma   90.00
#
_symmetry.space_group_name_H-M   'P 1'
#
loop_
_entity.id
_entity.type
_entity.pdbx_description
1 polymer ?
#
loop_
_entity_poly.entity_id
_entity_poly.type
_entity_poly.pdbx_seq_one_letter_code
_entity_poly.pdbx_strand_id
1 'polypeptide(L)'
;MKEKKRYGTFDKKYTLLELCCYHGAVDCFKFLRTTYDSTPNKACLRFSFLGRNKEILSECLKYEKPDDECMKYAIISHNIDFVTFLMNEHKMKINPYDCGLYKNLESFLVYYDQIHNYHKCIVHSAMFAIPSLLEYFVSHGGYINKSNQRGDTALHYAARFNSKEMAELLLSYGAYIDKMNNLEETPLHTSAIYNNMEVAEFFISHGASRWLS
;
A
#
# COMPACT_ATOMS: atom_id res chain seq x y z
N MET A 1 3.50 -18.52 -38.42
CA MET A 1 2.98 -19.53 -37.47
C MET A 1 3.36 -19.10 -36.06
N LYS A 2 2.35 -18.76 -35.24
CA LYS A 2 2.34 -18.58 -33.77
C LYS A 2 3.42 -17.68 -33.12
N GLU A 3 3.11 -16.41 -32.93
CA GLU A 3 3.56 -15.65 -31.75
C GLU A 3 2.51 -15.72 -30.64
N LYS A 4 2.97 -16.10 -29.45
CA LYS A 4 2.18 -16.23 -28.22
C LYS A 4 1.80 -14.83 -27.69
N LYS A 5 0.51 -14.50 -27.75
CA LYS A 5 -0.09 -13.44 -26.92
C LYS A 5 -0.13 -13.88 -25.45
N ARG A 6 0.68 -13.27 -24.59
CA ARG A 6 0.44 -13.18 -23.14
C ARG A 6 1.17 -11.97 -22.56
N TYR A 7 0.49 -10.82 -22.48
CA TYR A 7 0.46 -9.91 -21.32
C TYR A 7 -0.82 -9.07 -21.45
N GLY A 8 -1.53 -8.91 -20.33
CA GLY A 8 -2.90 -8.41 -20.28
C GLY A 8 -3.07 -7.01 -20.87
N THR A 9 -4.08 -6.88 -21.72
CA THR A 9 -4.56 -5.62 -22.27
C THR A 9 -5.17 -4.76 -21.16
N PHE A 10 -4.47 -3.74 -20.68
CA PHE A 10 -5.10 -2.57 -20.07
C PHE A 10 -5.24 -1.49 -21.14
N ASP A 11 -6.19 -1.68 -22.06
CA ASP A 11 -6.52 -0.66 -23.06
C ASP A 11 -7.55 0.33 -22.48
N LYS A 12 -7.27 0.87 -21.29
CA LYS A 12 -8.04 2.00 -20.75
C LYS A 12 -7.52 3.27 -21.40
N LYS A 13 -8.23 3.75 -22.41
CA LYS A 13 -7.99 5.09 -22.97
C LYS A 13 -8.42 6.14 -21.95
N TYR A 14 -7.45 6.87 -21.41
CA TYR A 14 -7.71 8.03 -20.56
C TYR A 14 -8.11 9.23 -21.41
N THR A 15 -8.99 10.08 -20.87
CA THR A 15 -9.32 11.36 -21.51
C THR A 15 -8.16 12.35 -21.33
N LEU A 16 -8.07 13.35 -22.21
CA LEU A 16 -7.06 14.39 -22.06
C LEU A 16 -7.24 15.19 -20.75
N LEU A 17 -8.49 15.32 -20.28
CA LEU A 17 -8.81 15.95 -19.01
C LEU A 17 -8.26 15.14 -17.82
N GLU A 18 -8.41 13.82 -17.85
CA GLU A 18 -7.84 12.90 -16.85
C GLU A 18 -6.31 12.99 -16.81
N LEU A 19 -5.66 13.04 -17.98
CA LEU A 19 -4.20 13.24 -18.07
C LEU A 19 -3.77 14.59 -17.50
N CYS A 20 -4.54 15.66 -17.73
CA CYS A 20 -4.25 16.95 -17.12
C CYS A 20 -4.30 16.87 -15.59
N CYS A 21 -5.26 16.12 -15.04
CA CYS A 21 -5.35 15.90 -13.59
C CYS A 21 -4.15 15.11 -13.06
N TYR A 22 -3.75 14.05 -13.77
CA TYR A 22 -2.60 13.21 -13.40
C TYR A 22 -1.29 13.99 -13.39
N HIS A 23 -1.08 14.87 -14.37
CA HIS A 23 0.16 15.65 -14.50
C HIS A 23 0.12 17.01 -13.80
N GLY A 24 -1.01 17.42 -13.22
CA GLY A 24 -1.15 18.75 -12.60
C GLY A 24 -1.16 19.91 -13.62
N ALA A 25 -1.53 19.66 -14.87
CA ALA A 25 -1.49 20.64 -15.96
C ALA A 25 -2.70 21.58 -15.94
N VAL A 26 -2.64 22.62 -15.10
CA VAL A 26 -3.77 23.55 -14.84
C VAL A 26 -4.27 24.25 -16.08
N ASP A 27 -3.38 24.79 -16.92
CA ASP A 27 -3.78 25.59 -18.08
C ASP A 27 -4.49 24.72 -19.13
N CYS A 28 -3.96 23.52 -19.39
CA CYS A 28 -4.60 22.55 -20.26
C CYS A 28 -5.95 22.09 -19.69
N PHE A 29 -6.02 21.85 -18.39
CA PHE A 29 -7.28 21.50 -17.71
C PHE A 29 -8.34 22.59 -17.92
N LYS A 30 -7.99 23.85 -17.63
CA LYS A 30 -8.89 25.00 -17.83
C LYS A 30 -9.32 25.13 -19.29
N PHE A 31 -8.37 25.06 -20.23
CA PHE A 31 -8.64 25.15 -21.65
C PHE A 31 -9.63 24.08 -22.12
N LEU A 32 -9.46 22.83 -21.68
CA LEU A 32 -10.35 21.73 -22.06
C LEU A 32 -11.76 21.92 -21.50
N ARG A 33 -11.86 22.41 -20.26
CA ARG A 33 -13.13 22.72 -19.63
C ARG A 33 -13.88 23.84 -20.33
N THR A 34 -13.20 24.93 -20.69
CA THR A 34 -13.85 26.08 -21.33
C THR A 34 -14.17 25.83 -22.80
N THR A 35 -13.32 25.09 -23.52
CA THR A 35 -13.44 24.93 -24.98
C THR A 35 -14.34 23.78 -25.37
N TYR A 36 -14.35 22.70 -24.58
CA TYR A 36 -15.04 21.44 -24.92
C TYR A 36 -16.09 21.04 -23.88
N ASP A 37 -16.43 21.92 -22.93
CA ASP A 37 -17.39 21.66 -21.83
C ASP A 37 -17.14 20.33 -21.11
N SER A 38 -15.86 19.96 -21.00
CA SER A 38 -15.47 18.68 -20.42
C SER A 38 -15.67 18.72 -18.90
N THR A 39 -16.51 17.84 -18.38
CA THR A 39 -16.82 17.77 -16.95
C THR A 39 -15.87 16.81 -16.22
N PRO A 40 -15.35 17.18 -15.02
CA PRO A 40 -14.56 16.26 -14.22
C PRO A 40 -15.39 15.04 -13.82
N ASN A 41 -14.76 13.87 -13.92
CA ASN A 41 -15.34 12.60 -13.49
C ASN A 41 -14.53 12.03 -12.30
N LYS A 42 -14.95 10.88 -11.77
CA LYS A 42 -14.23 10.18 -10.69
C LYS A 42 -12.75 9.94 -10.96
N ALA A 43 -12.37 9.64 -12.21
CA ALA A 43 -10.96 9.43 -12.56
C ALA A 43 -10.15 10.74 -12.48
N CYS A 44 -10.74 11.87 -12.90
CA CYS A 44 -10.16 13.20 -12.73
C CYS A 44 -9.90 13.51 -11.25
N LEU A 45 -10.89 13.28 -10.38
CA LEU A 45 -10.73 13.50 -8.93
C LEU A 45 -9.58 12.64 -8.36
N ARG A 46 -9.58 11.33 -8.65
CA ARG A 46 -8.53 10.40 -8.19
C ARG A 46 -7.13 10.81 -8.69
N PHE A 47 -7.00 11.18 -9.95
CA PHE A 47 -5.72 11.60 -10.53
C PHE A 47 -5.25 12.96 -10.05
N SER A 48 -6.15 13.85 -9.63
CA SER A 48 -5.77 15.16 -9.08
C SER A 48 -4.90 15.03 -7.82
N PHE A 49 -5.03 13.96 -7.05
CA PHE A 49 -4.13 13.65 -5.93
C PHE A 49 -2.69 13.36 -6.39
N LEU A 50 -2.50 12.73 -7.56
CA LEU A 50 -1.17 12.44 -8.10
C LEU A 50 -0.52 13.68 -8.73
N GLY A 51 -1.31 14.52 -9.39
CA GLY A 51 -0.82 15.78 -9.96
C GLY A 51 -0.35 16.80 -8.93
N ARG A 52 -0.63 16.57 -7.63
CA ARG A 52 -0.24 17.43 -6.50
C ARG A 52 -0.66 18.90 -6.68
N ASN A 53 -1.75 19.13 -7.41
CA ASN A 53 -2.25 20.46 -7.71
C ASN A 53 -3.58 20.71 -7.00
N LYS A 54 -3.55 21.56 -5.96
CA LYS A 54 -4.73 21.89 -5.12
C LYS A 54 -5.85 22.56 -5.92
N GLU A 55 -5.53 23.30 -6.99
CA GLU A 55 -6.53 23.96 -7.82
C GLU A 55 -7.38 22.94 -8.59
N ILE A 56 -6.73 22.01 -9.30
CA ILE A 56 -7.43 20.93 -10.03
C ILE A 56 -8.25 20.07 -9.05
N LEU A 57 -7.67 19.72 -7.90
CA LEU A 57 -8.37 18.94 -6.86
C LEU A 57 -9.65 19.66 -6.40
N SER A 58 -9.53 20.94 -6.00
CA SER A 58 -10.65 21.74 -5.53
C SER A 58 -11.76 21.85 -6.57
N GLU A 59 -11.38 21.90 -7.84
CA GLU A 59 -12.30 22.01 -8.95
C GLU A 59 -12.99 20.66 -9.24
N CYS A 60 -12.30 19.53 -9.13
CA CYS A 60 -12.90 18.20 -9.25
C CYS A 60 -13.90 17.91 -8.11
N LEU A 61 -13.60 18.37 -6.88
CA LEU A 61 -14.44 18.16 -5.70
C LEU A 61 -15.83 18.86 -5.79
N LYS A 62 -16.00 19.82 -6.69
CA LYS A 62 -17.31 20.45 -6.96
C LYS A 62 -18.28 19.51 -7.67
N TYR A 63 -17.78 18.51 -8.39
CA TYR A 63 -18.55 17.59 -9.23
C TYR A 63 -18.62 16.19 -8.63
N GLU A 64 -17.55 15.76 -7.97
CA GLU A 64 -17.39 14.39 -7.50
C GLU A 64 -17.07 14.37 -5.99
N LYS A 65 -17.64 13.37 -5.29
CA LYS A 65 -17.31 13.12 -3.88
C LYS A 65 -16.15 12.12 -3.79
N PRO A 66 -15.21 12.29 -2.84
CA PRO A 66 -14.17 11.30 -2.62
C PRO A 66 -14.74 9.91 -2.32
N ASP A 67 -14.14 8.91 -2.97
CA ASP A 67 -14.38 7.49 -2.74
C ASP A 67 -13.13 6.83 -2.15
N ASP A 68 -13.23 5.56 -1.72
CA ASP A 68 -12.13 4.85 -1.04
C ASP A 68 -10.81 4.85 -1.85
N GLU A 69 -10.89 4.85 -3.18
CA GLU A 69 -9.71 4.94 -4.05
C GLU A 69 -8.99 6.29 -3.89
N CYS A 70 -9.69 7.39 -3.60
CA CYS A 70 -9.06 8.70 -3.39
C CYS A 70 -8.02 8.66 -2.24
N MET A 71 -8.30 7.94 -1.15
CA MET A 71 -7.33 7.77 -0.06
C MET A 71 -6.08 7.01 -0.54
N LYS A 72 -6.26 5.97 -1.34
CA LYS A 72 -5.14 5.23 -1.95
C LYS A 72 -4.30 6.14 -2.86
N TYR A 73 -4.93 6.94 -3.72
CA TYR A 73 -4.21 7.89 -4.58
C TYR A 73 -3.50 8.99 -3.78
N ALA A 74 -4.07 9.46 -2.67
CA ALA A 74 -3.40 10.37 -1.75
C ALA A 74 -2.15 9.72 -1.11
N ILE A 75 -2.24 8.45 -0.68
CA ILE A 75 -1.09 7.70 -0.17
C ILE A 75 -0.01 7.52 -1.25
N ILE A 76 -0.39 7.12 -2.47
CA ILE A 76 0.55 7.00 -3.62
C ILE A 76 1.23 8.34 -3.90
N SER A 77 0.51 9.45 -3.73
CA SER A 77 1.05 10.77 -4.01
C SER A 77 2.15 11.22 -3.04
N HIS A 78 2.42 10.52 -1.92
CA HIS A 78 3.33 10.97 -0.86
C HIS A 78 3.08 12.43 -0.43
N ASN A 79 1.81 12.85 -0.39
CA ASN A 79 1.41 14.16 0.08
C ASN A 79 0.51 14.02 1.30
N ILE A 80 1.09 14.28 2.48
CA ILE A 80 0.39 14.11 3.75
C ILE A 80 -0.77 15.09 3.94
N ASP A 81 -0.72 16.26 3.30
CA ASP A 81 -1.84 17.23 3.30
C ASP A 81 -3.10 16.59 2.70
N PHE A 82 -2.95 15.78 1.64
CA PHE A 82 -4.08 15.13 1.00
C PHE A 82 -4.64 13.99 1.84
N VAL A 83 -3.77 13.20 2.46
CA VAL A 83 -4.18 12.12 3.35
C VAL A 83 -4.94 12.68 4.55
N THR A 84 -4.38 13.71 5.20
CA THR A 84 -5.01 14.37 6.35
C THR A 84 -6.28 15.13 5.96
N PHE A 85 -6.34 15.76 4.77
CA PHE A 85 -7.56 16.36 4.22
C PHE A 85 -8.69 15.33 4.09
N LEU A 86 -8.43 14.20 3.42
CA LEU A 86 -9.43 13.14 3.25
C LEU A 86 -9.86 12.53 4.60
N MET A 87 -8.92 12.37 5.51
CA MET A 87 -9.17 11.86 6.85
C MET A 87 -10.06 12.80 7.68
N ASN A 88 -9.75 14.09 7.69
CA ASN A 88 -10.40 15.07 8.56
C ASN A 88 -11.74 15.53 7.99
N GLU A 89 -11.78 15.88 6.71
CA GLU A 89 -12.96 16.46 6.05
C GLU A 89 -13.92 15.38 5.56
N HIS A 90 -13.41 14.24 5.11
CA HIS A 90 -14.23 13.16 4.53
C HIS A 90 -14.37 11.93 5.44
N LYS A 91 -13.77 11.95 6.64
CA LYS A 91 -13.82 10.85 7.63
C LYS A 91 -13.37 9.50 7.06
N MET A 92 -12.49 9.55 6.07
CA MET A 92 -11.96 8.36 5.41
C MET A 92 -10.92 7.67 6.28
N LYS A 93 -10.88 6.33 6.21
CA LYS A 93 -9.91 5.52 6.96
C LYS A 93 -8.68 5.24 6.12
N ILE A 94 -7.52 5.29 6.75
CA ILE A 94 -6.25 4.90 6.12
C ILE A 94 -6.14 3.38 6.12
N ASN A 95 -5.80 2.82 4.97
CA ASN A 95 -5.43 1.41 4.83
C ASN A 95 -3.92 1.25 5.08
N PRO A 96 -3.48 0.61 6.18
CA PRO A 96 -2.06 0.45 6.47
C PRO A 96 -1.33 -0.41 5.43
N TYR A 97 -2.06 -1.30 4.75
CA TYR A 97 -1.50 -2.08 3.65
C TYR A 97 -1.12 -1.19 2.46
N ASP A 98 -1.93 -0.20 2.09
CA ASP A 98 -1.57 0.73 1.02
C ASP A 98 -0.35 1.58 1.40
N CYS A 99 -0.26 1.99 2.68
CA CYS A 99 0.90 2.72 3.19
C CYS A 99 2.21 1.91 3.02
N GLY A 100 2.19 0.63 3.41
CA GLY A 100 3.34 -0.26 3.26
C GLY A 100 3.65 -0.59 1.80
N LEU A 101 2.62 -0.85 0.97
CA LEU A 101 2.78 -1.18 -0.45
C LEU A 101 3.48 -0.04 -1.22
N TYR A 102 3.11 1.20 -0.93
CA TYR A 102 3.68 2.39 -1.56
C TYR A 102 4.79 3.05 -0.73
N LYS A 103 5.29 2.39 0.33
CA LYS A 103 6.38 2.88 1.19
C LYS A 103 6.15 4.30 1.74
N ASN A 104 4.90 4.69 1.95
CA ASN A 104 4.54 5.99 2.51
C ASN A 104 4.47 5.89 4.04
N LEU A 105 5.62 6.09 4.68
CA LEU A 105 5.77 6.00 6.13
C LEU A 105 4.96 7.09 6.86
N GLU A 106 4.90 8.32 6.33
CA GLU A 106 4.14 9.42 6.95
C GLU A 106 2.66 9.07 7.09
N SER A 107 2.05 8.50 6.03
CA SER A 107 0.64 8.06 6.08
C SER A 107 0.44 6.92 7.07
N PHE A 108 1.43 6.04 7.20
CA PHE A 108 1.41 4.98 8.20
C PHE A 108 1.52 5.50 9.64
N LEU A 109 2.32 6.55 9.87
CA LEU A 109 2.42 7.20 11.17
C LEU A 109 1.12 7.95 11.53
N VAL A 110 0.46 8.58 10.56
CA VAL A 110 -0.88 9.14 10.76
C VAL A 110 -1.90 8.04 11.09
N TYR A 111 -1.86 6.90 10.40
CA TYR A 111 -2.68 5.74 10.75
C TYR A 111 -2.42 5.26 12.19
N TYR A 112 -1.16 5.17 12.59
CA TYR A 112 -0.77 4.77 13.94
C TYR A 112 -1.31 5.74 15.00
N ASP A 113 -1.20 7.05 14.75
CA ASP A 113 -1.72 8.09 15.64
C ASP A 113 -3.24 7.95 15.87
N GLN A 114 -4.01 7.56 14.85
CA GLN A 114 -5.46 7.38 15.02
C GLN A 114 -5.85 6.19 15.90
N ILE A 115 -5.10 5.10 15.85
CA ILE A 115 -5.51 3.83 16.47
C ILE A 115 -4.82 3.53 17.79
N HIS A 116 -3.66 4.16 18.04
CA HIS A 116 -2.75 3.91 19.17
C HIS A 116 -2.62 2.41 19.53
N ASN A 117 -2.51 1.56 18.50
CA ASN A 117 -2.55 0.10 18.65
C ASN A 117 -1.30 -0.53 18.04
N TYR A 118 -0.28 -0.70 18.89
CA TYR A 118 1.01 -1.31 18.56
C TYR A 118 0.87 -2.68 17.88
N HIS A 119 -0.08 -3.50 18.33
CA HIS A 119 -0.31 -4.84 17.77
C HIS A 119 -0.75 -4.79 16.31
N LYS A 120 -1.57 -3.82 15.89
CA LYS A 120 -1.96 -3.71 14.48
C LYS A 120 -0.80 -3.19 13.61
N CYS A 121 -0.01 -2.27 14.15
CA CYS A 121 1.11 -1.66 13.42
C CYS A 121 2.28 -2.61 13.20
N ILE A 122 2.57 -3.52 14.14
CA ILE A 122 3.69 -4.47 14.01
C ILE A 122 3.57 -5.36 12.78
N VAL A 123 2.34 -5.69 12.37
CA VAL A 123 2.10 -6.54 11.20
C VAL A 123 2.55 -5.85 9.91
N HIS A 124 2.30 -4.54 9.80
CA HIS A 124 2.59 -3.76 8.61
C HIS A 124 3.98 -3.10 8.64
N SER A 125 4.67 -3.04 9.79
CA SER A 125 6.01 -2.44 9.89
C SER A 125 7.04 -3.14 8.99
N ALA A 126 6.92 -4.47 8.86
CA ALA A 126 7.77 -5.29 7.97
C ALA A 126 7.67 -4.88 6.48
N MET A 127 6.60 -4.18 6.09
CA MET A 127 6.45 -3.67 4.73
C MET A 127 7.38 -2.51 4.43
N PHE A 128 7.97 -1.83 5.41
CA PHE A 128 8.81 -0.65 5.19
C PHE A 128 10.30 -0.98 5.05
N ALA A 129 10.74 -2.18 5.44
CA ALA A 129 12.17 -2.53 5.55
C ALA A 129 12.94 -1.54 6.44
N ILE A 130 12.36 -1.19 7.58
CA ILE A 130 12.96 -0.31 8.60
C ILE A 130 13.03 -1.09 9.91
N PRO A 131 14.17 -1.70 10.26
CA PRO A 131 14.38 -2.43 11.50
C PRO A 131 13.93 -1.66 12.75
N SER A 132 14.38 -0.41 12.87
CA SER A 132 14.09 0.45 14.02
C SER A 132 12.59 0.73 14.22
N LEU A 133 11.79 0.70 13.15
CA LEU A 133 10.34 0.85 13.23
C LEU A 133 9.69 -0.40 13.87
N LEU A 134 10.17 -1.60 13.51
CA LEU A 134 9.72 -2.84 14.14
C LEU A 134 10.12 -2.88 15.61
N GLU A 135 11.38 -2.55 15.92
CA GLU A 135 11.89 -2.51 17.30
C GLU A 135 11.14 -1.50 18.17
N TYR A 136 10.76 -0.35 17.59
CA TYR A 136 9.90 0.61 18.25
C TYR A 136 8.56 -0.04 18.66
N PHE A 137 7.88 -0.73 17.75
CA PHE A 137 6.61 -1.39 18.10
C PHE A 137 6.79 -2.54 19.10
N VAL A 138 7.85 -3.33 19.01
CA VAL A 138 8.16 -4.41 19.96
C VAL A 138 8.41 -3.85 21.37
N SER A 139 9.24 -2.81 21.49
CA SER A 139 9.57 -2.17 22.78
C SER A 139 8.36 -1.52 23.47
N HIS A 140 7.31 -1.18 22.71
CA HIS A 140 6.06 -0.64 23.22
C HIS A 140 4.97 -1.71 23.39
N GLY A 141 5.35 -2.99 23.49
CA GLY A 141 4.43 -4.09 23.80
C GLY A 141 3.75 -4.72 22.57
N GLY A 142 4.22 -4.41 21.36
CA GLY A 142 3.79 -5.07 20.14
C GLY A 142 4.05 -6.58 20.20
N TYR A 143 3.05 -7.38 19.82
CA TYR A 143 3.14 -8.84 19.85
C TYR A 143 3.64 -9.34 18.49
N ILE A 144 4.85 -9.89 18.44
CA ILE A 144 5.56 -10.28 17.20
C ILE A 144 4.75 -11.21 16.30
N ASN A 145 3.99 -12.13 16.90
CA ASN A 145 3.18 -13.12 16.20
C ASN A 145 1.73 -12.67 16.00
N LYS A 146 1.44 -11.37 16.14
CA LYS A 146 0.13 -10.83 15.79
C LYS A 146 -0.12 -11.02 14.30
N SER A 147 -1.35 -11.35 13.96
CA SER A 147 -1.85 -11.42 12.58
C SER A 147 -2.91 -10.37 12.29
N ASN A 148 -3.02 -9.99 11.02
CA ASN A 148 -4.12 -9.17 10.50
C ASN A 148 -5.41 -10.02 10.33
N GLN A 149 -6.45 -9.43 9.73
CA GLN A 149 -7.73 -10.11 9.47
C GLN A 149 -7.63 -11.29 8.48
N ARG A 150 -6.55 -11.36 7.69
CA ARG A 150 -6.27 -12.46 6.76
C ARG A 150 -5.40 -13.55 7.38
N GLY A 151 -4.99 -13.39 8.64
CA GLY A 151 -4.05 -14.30 9.29
C GLY A 151 -2.58 -14.00 8.99
N ASP A 152 -2.28 -13.03 8.13
CA ASP A 152 -0.90 -12.67 7.79
C ASP A 152 -0.21 -12.01 8.99
N THR A 153 0.99 -12.50 9.31
CA THR A 153 1.91 -11.90 10.30
C THR A 153 2.90 -10.96 9.62
N ALA A 154 3.69 -10.23 10.42
CA ALA A 154 4.81 -9.45 9.92
C ALA A 154 5.79 -10.31 9.07
N LEU A 155 5.95 -11.60 9.39
CA LEU A 155 6.83 -12.51 8.65
C LEU A 155 6.30 -12.85 7.26
N HIS A 156 4.98 -12.94 7.08
CA HIS A 156 4.36 -13.06 5.75
C HIS A 156 4.63 -11.81 4.90
N TYR A 157 4.59 -10.62 5.51
CA TYR A 157 4.91 -9.39 4.80
C TYR A 157 6.41 -9.28 4.46
N ALA A 158 7.32 -9.64 5.37
CA ALA A 158 8.74 -9.72 5.05
C ALA A 158 9.01 -10.67 3.87
N ALA A 159 8.33 -11.82 3.85
CA ALA A 159 8.36 -12.78 2.75
C ALA A 159 7.86 -12.18 1.42
N ARG A 160 6.72 -11.48 1.45
CA ARG A 160 6.08 -10.85 0.29
C ARG A 160 6.90 -9.72 -0.32
N PHE A 161 7.64 -8.96 0.49
CA PHE A 161 8.45 -7.83 0.04
C PHE A 161 9.94 -8.16 -0.13
N ASN A 162 10.30 -9.45 -0.15
CA ASN A 162 11.67 -9.95 -0.24
C ASN A 162 12.64 -9.29 0.77
N SER A 163 12.16 -9.04 1.99
CA SER A 163 12.96 -8.36 3.02
C SER A 163 13.60 -9.38 3.96
N LYS A 164 14.76 -9.90 3.56
CA LYS A 164 15.54 -10.85 4.35
C LYS A 164 15.95 -10.28 5.71
N GLU A 165 16.41 -9.04 5.75
CA GLU A 165 16.78 -8.35 6.99
C GLU A 165 15.61 -8.28 7.99
N MET A 166 14.42 -7.90 7.52
CA MET A 166 13.23 -7.91 8.37
C MET A 166 12.85 -9.33 8.80
N ALA A 167 12.99 -10.33 7.92
CA ALA A 167 12.70 -11.72 8.27
C ALA A 167 13.64 -12.23 9.38
N GLU A 168 14.94 -11.93 9.28
CA GLU A 168 15.95 -12.27 10.29
C GLU A 168 15.63 -11.61 11.63
N LEU A 169 15.32 -10.32 11.62
CA LEU A 169 14.95 -9.58 12.82
C LEU A 169 13.65 -10.12 13.46
N LEU A 170 12.64 -10.45 12.65
CA LEU A 170 11.39 -11.02 13.16
C LEU A 170 11.63 -12.38 13.81
N LEU A 171 12.46 -13.24 13.22
CA LEU A 171 12.82 -14.55 13.78
C LEU A 171 13.63 -14.40 15.08
N SER A 172 14.53 -13.41 15.17
CA SER A 172 15.29 -13.15 16.41
C SER A 172 14.39 -12.69 17.56
N TYR A 173 13.27 -12.03 17.25
CA TYR A 173 12.20 -11.71 18.21
C TYR A 173 11.19 -12.85 18.45
N GLY A 174 11.42 -14.05 17.90
CA GLY A 174 10.58 -15.23 18.15
C GLY A 174 9.34 -15.34 17.26
N ALA A 175 9.37 -14.77 16.04
CA ALA A 175 8.32 -15.02 15.06
C ALA A 175 8.24 -16.51 14.67
N TYR A 176 7.03 -17.04 14.52
CA TYR A 176 6.80 -18.42 14.12
C TYR A 176 7.02 -18.58 12.60
N ILE A 177 8.08 -19.29 12.22
CA ILE A 177 8.51 -19.47 10.82
C ILE A 177 7.46 -20.16 9.94
N ASP A 178 6.67 -21.08 10.52
CA ASP A 178 5.63 -21.87 9.84
C ASP A 178 4.21 -21.43 10.25
N LYS A 179 4.03 -20.19 10.72
CA LYS A 179 2.68 -19.69 11.01
C LYS A 179 1.85 -19.67 9.73
N MET A 180 0.70 -20.33 9.74
CA MET A 180 -0.25 -20.26 8.63
C MET A 180 -1.17 -19.05 8.74
N ASN A 181 -1.43 -18.40 7.61
CA ASN A 181 -2.52 -17.44 7.45
C ASN A 181 -3.87 -18.17 7.21
N ASN A 182 -4.95 -17.42 6.95
CA ASN A 182 -6.29 -18.01 6.77
C ASN A 182 -6.44 -18.78 5.43
N LEU A 183 -5.46 -18.70 4.54
CA LEU A 183 -5.36 -19.47 3.30
C LEU A 183 -4.44 -20.69 3.45
N GLU A 184 -4.05 -21.03 4.69
CA GLU A 184 -3.12 -22.12 5.00
C GLU A 184 -1.71 -21.90 4.40
N GLU A 185 -1.38 -20.66 4.06
CA GLU A 185 -0.07 -20.30 3.52
C GLU A 185 0.87 -19.94 4.68
N THR A 186 2.10 -20.46 4.64
CA THR A 186 3.20 -20.03 5.52
C THR A 186 3.98 -18.87 4.87
N PRO A 187 4.86 -18.17 5.61
CA PRO A 187 5.78 -17.19 5.03
C PRO A 187 6.59 -17.74 3.84
N LEU A 188 7.01 -19.02 3.87
CA LEU A 188 7.69 -19.65 2.74
C LEU A 188 6.77 -19.76 1.52
N HIS A 189 5.51 -20.19 1.68
CA HIS A 189 4.52 -20.19 0.59
C HIS A 189 4.34 -18.78 0.00
N THR A 190 4.21 -17.76 0.85
CA THR A 190 4.12 -16.37 0.40
C THR A 190 5.34 -15.96 -0.43
N SER A 191 6.56 -16.26 0.02
CA SER A 191 7.77 -15.93 -0.75
C SER A 191 7.78 -16.57 -2.14
N ALA A 192 7.30 -17.82 -2.27
CA ALA A 192 7.20 -18.52 -3.54
C ALA A 192 6.15 -17.89 -4.49
N ILE A 193 4.97 -17.52 -3.96
CA ILE A 193 3.90 -16.85 -4.74
C ILE A 193 4.40 -15.55 -5.38
N TYR A 194 5.24 -14.81 -4.67
CA TYR A 194 5.80 -13.54 -5.13
C TYR A 194 7.17 -13.67 -5.83
N ASN A 195 7.67 -14.89 -6.04
CA ASN A 195 8.96 -15.17 -6.67
C ASN A 195 10.17 -14.50 -5.95
N ASN A 196 10.11 -14.45 -4.62
CA ASN A 196 11.11 -13.81 -3.77
C ASN A 196 12.14 -14.83 -3.29
N MET A 197 13.10 -15.16 -4.16
CA MET A 197 14.04 -16.26 -3.95
C MET A 197 14.96 -16.08 -2.74
N GLU A 198 15.46 -14.87 -2.50
CA GLU A 198 16.42 -14.62 -1.41
C GLU A 198 15.83 -14.92 -0.04
N VAL A 199 14.62 -14.42 0.24
CA VAL A 199 13.95 -14.68 1.52
C VAL A 199 13.44 -16.12 1.60
N ALA A 200 13.09 -16.76 0.48
CA ALA A 200 12.70 -18.18 0.44
C ALA A 200 13.88 -19.08 0.84
N GLU A 201 15.06 -18.86 0.26
CA GLU A 201 16.30 -19.56 0.62
C GLU A 201 16.65 -19.35 2.09
N PHE A 202 16.51 -18.10 2.57
CA PHE A 202 16.66 -17.78 3.98
C PHE A 202 15.73 -18.61 4.86
N PHE A 203 14.43 -18.66 4.59
CA PHE A 203 13.51 -19.48 5.39
C PHE A 203 13.84 -20.97 5.35
N ILE A 204 14.21 -21.51 4.18
CA ILE A 204 14.60 -22.91 4.02
C ILE A 204 15.84 -23.24 4.88
N SER A 205 16.85 -22.36 4.86
CA SER A 205 18.06 -22.52 5.69
C SER A 205 17.77 -22.41 7.19
N HIS A 206 16.66 -21.77 7.59
CA HIS A 206 16.21 -21.62 8.97
C HIS A 206 15.16 -22.66 9.37
N GLY A 207 15.01 -23.73 8.59
CA GLY A 207 14.19 -24.88 8.94
C GLY A 207 12.70 -24.72 8.66
N ALA A 208 12.29 -23.75 7.83
CA ALA A 208 10.91 -23.64 7.38
C ALA A 208 10.47 -24.94 6.69
N SER A 209 9.30 -25.43 7.07
CA SER A 209 8.78 -26.70 6.56
C SER A 209 8.49 -26.57 5.06
N ARG A 210 9.11 -27.44 4.25
CA ARG A 210 8.88 -27.48 2.79
C ARG A 210 7.53 -28.10 2.40
N TRP A 211 6.87 -28.80 3.34
CA TRP A 211 5.60 -29.51 3.17
C TRP A 211 4.83 -29.49 4.50
N LEU A 212 3.51 -29.33 4.45
CA LEU A 212 2.62 -29.52 5.60
C LEU A 212 2.56 -31.03 5.91
N SER A 213 2.89 -31.44 7.13
CA SER A 213 2.67 -32.81 7.65
C SER A 213 1.26 -32.98 8.19
#